data_AF-A0A3P7DS29-F1
#
_entry.id   AF-A0A3P7DS29-F1
#
_cell.length_a   1.000
_cell.length_b   1.000
_cell.length_c   1.000
_cell.angle_alpha   90.00
_cell.angle_beta   90.00
_cell.angle_gamma   90.00
#
_symmetry.space_group_name_H-M   'P 1'
#
loop_
_entity.id
_entity.type
_entity.pdbx_description
1 polymer ?
#
loop_
_entity_poly.entity_id
_entity_poly.type
_entity_poly.pdbx_seq_one_letter_code
_entity_poly.pdbx_strand_id
1 'polypeptide(L)' 'MNYSIEMNQSKASFAQKLVQEQIDMKNYNLQQIAKLLKETFDKTYGIGWQCIVGNSFAKEFFFLKCKH' A
#
# COMPACT_ATOMS: atom_id res chain seq x y z
N MET A 1 -22.48 6.90 9.71
CA MET A 1 -22.29 5.45 9.46
C MET A 1 -20.81 5.24 9.15
N ASN A 2 -20.08 4.50 9.99
CA ASN A 2 -18.69 4.18 9.73
C ASN A 2 -18.66 3.14 8.59
N TYR A 3 -18.51 3.59 7.34
CA TYR A 3 -18.12 2.69 6.27
C TYR A 3 -16.65 2.32 6.57
N SER A 4 -16.42 1.26 7.33
CA SER A 4 -15.09 0.66 7.42
C SER A 4 -14.75 0.16 6.03
N ILE A 5 -14.01 0.95 5.25
CA ILE A 5 -13.55 0.57 3.91
C ILE A 5 -12.40 -0.42 4.12
N GLU A 6 -12.73 -1.67 4.44
CA GLU A 6 -11.72 -2.68 4.73
C GLU A 6 -10.93 -3.05 3.47
N MET A 7 -9.67 -3.45 3.70
CA MET A 7 -8.82 -4.03 2.67
C MET A 7 -9.35 -5.43 2.34
N ASN A 8 -10.03 -5.56 1.20
CA ASN A 8 -10.45 -6.87 0.69
C ASN A 8 -9.40 -7.45 -0.27
N GLN A 9 -9.59 -8.70 -0.67
CA GLN A 9 -8.64 -9.40 -1.55
C GLN A 9 -8.42 -8.70 -2.89
N SER A 10 -9.47 -8.11 -3.49
CA SER A 10 -9.36 -7.39 -4.77
C SER A 10 -8.51 -6.12 -4.64
N LYS A 11 -8.72 -5.34 -3.57
CA LYS A 11 -7.90 -4.16 -3.26
C LYS A 11 -6.46 -4.54 -2.95
N ALA A 12 -6.26 -5.62 -2.19
CA ALA A 12 -4.93 -6.13 -1.88
C ALA A 12 -4.19 -6.55 -3.16
N SER A 13 -4.86 -7.25 -4.07
CA SER A 13 -4.30 -7.64 -5.37
C SER A 13 -3.95 -6.42 -6.23
N PHE A 14 -4.82 -5.41 -6.26
CA PHE A 14 -4.54 -4.14 -6.94
C PHE A 14 -3.32 -3.42 -6.33
N ALA A 15 -3.20 -3.39 -5.00
CA ALA A 15 -2.03 -2.84 -4.33
C ALA A 15 -0.74 -3.61 -4.68
N GLN A 16 -0.81 -4.95 -4.67
CA GLN A 16 0.34 -5.80 -5.03
C GLN A 16 0.80 -5.53 -6.47
N LYS A 17 -0.15 -5.39 -7.40
CA LYS A 17 0.15 -5.04 -8.79
C LYS A 17 0.87 -3.69 -8.89
N LEU A 18 0.35 -2.66 -8.22
CA LEU A 18 0.97 -1.34 -8.23
C LEU A 18 2.39 -1.35 -7.66
N VAL A 19 2.62 -2.10 -6.58
CA VAL A 19 3.96 -2.27 -6.00
C VAL A 19 4.89 -3.03 -6.94
N GLN A 20 4.39 -4.09 -7.60
CA GLN A 20 5.16 -4.85 -8.58
C GLN A 20 5.60 -3.96 -9.74
N GLU A 21 4.69 -3.13 -10.28
CA GLU A 21 5.01 -2.17 -11.34
C GLU A 21 6.12 -1.19 -10.91
N GLN A 22 6.13 -0.73 -9.65
CA GLN A 22 7.21 0.10 -9.12
C GLN A 22 8.57 -0.64 -9.06
N ILE A 23 8.55 -1.92 -8.67
CA ILE A 23 9.76 -2.76 -8.63
C ILE A 23 10.30 -3.00 -10.04
N ASP A 24 9.43 -3.26 -11.02
CA ASP A 24 9.81 -3.40 -12.44
C ASP A 24 10.42 -2.11 -12.99
N MET A 25 9.94 -0.96 -12.54
CA MET A 25 10.53 0.36 -12.83
C MET A 25 11.83 0.65 -12.06
N LYS A 26 12.36 -0.32 -11.32
CA LYS A 26 13.54 -0.19 -10.44
C LYS A 26 13.40 0.89 -9.36
N ASN A 27 12.16 1.22 -8.99
CA ASN A 27 11.89 2.08 -7.86
C ASN A 27 11.86 1.22 -6.58
N TYR A 28 12.93 1.29 -5.78
CA TYR A 28 13.03 0.59 -4.50
C TYR A 28 12.80 1.51 -3.30
N ASN A 29 12.38 2.76 -3.54
CA ASN A 29 12.09 3.68 -2.46
C ASN A 29 10.72 3.38 -1.85
N LEU A 30 10.71 2.51 -0.84
CA LEU A 30 9.49 2.04 -0.19
C LEU A 30 8.61 3.18 0.33
N GLN A 31 9.19 4.28 0.82
CA GLN A 31 8.42 5.44 1.29
C GLN A 31 7.68 6.11 0.13
N GLN A 32 8.32 6.23 -1.04
CA GLN A 32 7.66 6.76 -2.24
C GLN A 32 6.57 5.80 -2.73
N ILE A 33 6.82 4.49 -2.74
CA ILE A 33 5.82 3.49 -3.12
C ILE A 33 4.62 3.55 -2.18
N ALA A 34 4.84 3.67 -0.86
CA ALA A 34 3.77 3.78 0.12
C ALA A 34 2.94 5.05 -0.05
N LYS A 35 3.59 6.17 -0.36
CA LYS A 35 2.93 7.44 -0.67
C LYS A 35 2.10 7.31 -1.95
N LEU A 36 2.67 6.76 -3.02
CA LEU A 36 1.97 6.52 -4.28
C LEU A 36 0.76 5.61 -4.08
N LEU A 37 0.93 4.51 -3.34
CA LEU A 37 -0.15 3.58 -3.05
C LEU A 37 -1.26 4.27 -2.25
N LYS A 38 -0.91 5.03 -1.22
CA LYS A 38 -1.86 5.85 -0.46
C LYS A 38 -2.63 6.80 -1.38
N GLU A 39 -1.93 7.58 -2.21
CA GLU A 39 -2.56 8.57 -3.08
C GLU A 39 -3.48 7.92 -4.12
N THR A 40 -3.09 6.77 -4.68
CA THR A 40 -3.94 6.00 -5.59
C THR A 40 -5.17 5.48 -4.85
N PHE A 41 -5.01 4.94 -3.65
CA PHE A 41 -6.12 4.41 -2.86
C PHE A 41 -7.09 5.51 -2.40
N ASP A 42 -6.56 6.65 -1.96
CA ASP A 42 -7.35 7.83 -1.60
C ASP A 42 -8.21 8.31 -2.79
N LYS A 43 -7.65 8.28 -4.01
CA LYS A 43 -8.37 8.62 -5.24
C LYS A 43 -9.39 7.57 -5.68
N THR A 44 -9.09 6.28 -5.53
CA THR A 44 -9.93 5.18 -6.03
C THR A 44 -11.03 4.77 -5.06
N TYR A 45 -10.75 4.78 -3.76
CA TYR A 45 -11.65 4.23 -2.73
C TYR A 45 -12.12 5.26 -1.71
N GLY A 46 -11.64 6.50 -1.77
CA GLY A 46 -11.97 7.57 -0.84
C GLY A 46 -10.81 7.91 0.10
N ILE A 47 -10.80 9.17 0.55
CA ILE A 47 -9.73 9.73 1.38
C ILE A 47 -9.79 9.11 2.78
N GLY A 48 -8.64 8.65 3.25
CA GLY A 48 -8.50 8.11 4.61
C GLY A 48 -7.45 7.01 4.72
N TRP A 49 -6.85 6.60 3.60
CA TRP A 49 -5.88 5.51 3.61
C TRP A 49 -4.56 5.92 4.29
N GLN A 50 -4.06 5.04 5.12
CA GLN A 50 -2.78 5.14 5.79
C GLN A 50 -1.94 3.94 5.39
N CYS A 51 -0.85 4.20 4.68
CA CYS A 51 0.12 3.19 4.28
C CYS A 51 1.41 3.38 5.07
N ILE A 52 1.82 2.33 5.78
CA ILE A 52 3.00 2.29 6.64
C ILE A 52 3.98 1.27 6.06
N VAL A 53 5.21 1.71 5.85
CA VAL A 53 6.34 0.83 5.52
C VAL A 53 7.17 0.56 6.76
N GLY A 54 7.61 -0.67 6.90
CA GLY A 54 8.51 -1.07 7.96
C GLY A 54 9.35 -2.27 7.56
N ASN A 55 10.42 -2.50 8.28
CA ASN A 55 11.13 -3.77 8.27
C ASN A 55 10.75 -4.52 9.53
N SER A 56 10.49 -5.82 9.42
CA SER A 56 10.27 -6.64 10.61
C SER A 56 11.63 -6.91 11.27
N PHE A 57 11.82 -6.59 12.55
CA PHE A 57 13.08 -6.92 13.23
C PHE A 57 13.39 -8.42 13.19
N ALA A 58 12.34 -9.27 13.15
CA ALA A 58 12.47 -10.72 13.14
C ALA A 58 12.64 -11.34 11.74
N LYS A 59 12.40 -10.59 10.66
CA LYS A 59 12.45 -11.11 9.29
C LYS A 59 13.14 -10.09 8.42
N GLU A 60 14.11 -10.51 7.62
CA GLU A 60 14.81 -9.64 6.65
C GLU A 60 13.92 -9.33 5.42
N PHE A 61 12.69 -8.89 5.68
CA PHE A 61 11.69 -8.56 4.67
C PHE A 61 10.95 -7.29 5.11
N PHE A 62 10.85 -6.37 4.16
CA PHE A 62 10.02 -5.18 4.28
C PHE A 62 8.54 -5.54 4.15
N PHE A 63 7.71 -4.82 4.87
CA PHE A 63 6.25 -4.90 4.74
C PHE A 63 5.66 -3.52 4.46
N LEU A 64 4.57 -3.53 3.69
CA LEU A 64 3.71 -2.39 3.44
C LEU A 64 2.31 -2.73 3.96
N LYS A 65 1.85 -2.00 4.97
CA LYS A 65 0.50 -2.16 5.54
C LYS A 65 -0.34 -0.93 5.22
N CYS A 66 -1.47 -1.12 4.54
CA CYS A 66 -2.44 -0.06 4.27
C CYS A 66 -3.77 -0.33 4.95
N LYS A 67 -4.33 0.70 5.59
CA LYS A 67 -5.63 0.66 6.27
C LYS A 67 -6.39 1.97 6.00
N HIS A 68 -7.71 1.90 5.89
CA HIS A 68 -8.62 3.05 5.82
C HIS A 68 -9.37 3.21 7.15
#